data_AF-A0AAN6SLZ4-F1
#
_entry.id   AF-A0AAN6SLZ4-F1
#
_cell.length_a   1.000
_cell.length_b   1.000
_cell.length_c   1.000
_cell.angle_alpha   90.00
_cell.angle_beta   90.00
_cell.angle_gamma   90.00
#
_symmetry.space_group_name_H-M   'P 1'
#
loop_
_entity.id
_entity.type
_entity.pdbx_description
1 polymer ?
#
loop_
_entity_poly.entity_id
_entity_poly.type
_entity_poly.pdbx_seq_one_letter_code
_entity_poly.pdbx_strand_id
1 'polypeptide(L)'
;MLPPVDNSILQSNPEFAALYSKLTTSVLNPDGSTKNGPATKERRAVTEELNEYRLQAAKQHLLTDAISNANPQSMQATHAPAPSLTRRPRPQQQPTTPVGELPAPLLDLLLLLPPLLNAPSELSPESIVLLLSSPPLSDFPAHLPQLARLVSSTLHSSAVHLARIANPTTNPSYVHRSIPALPTYAASLASTIAERKVELTRGRLAAATELTSLLQEQTAVLSQLLRALEAKHGPIARSLEFRATEAALTAQRQEAEAETALWVARRDTYTPEAARALANYASHLRDAKGRLNEAIHTLKAELEAYGVDGEGSGGGGKEKVMREMARVYRDMGRQVEEVRGDLERLGRA
;
A
#
# COMPACT_ATOMS: atom_id res chain seq x y z
N MET A 1 -36.63 10.69 -5.93
CA MET A 1 -37.98 10.10 -5.80
C MET A 1 -38.63 10.00 -7.17
N LEU A 2 -39.27 8.87 -7.48
CA LEU A 2 -40.08 8.75 -8.69
C LEU A 2 -41.37 9.57 -8.47
N PRO A 3 -41.75 10.47 -9.40
CA PRO A 3 -42.99 11.23 -9.27
C PRO A 3 -44.20 10.27 -9.34
N PRO A 4 -45.26 10.53 -8.55
CA PRO A 4 -46.46 9.70 -8.59
C PRO A 4 -47.08 9.77 -9.99
N VAL A 5 -47.35 8.59 -10.58
CA VAL A 5 -47.98 8.46 -11.89
C VAL A 5 -49.50 8.38 -11.73
N ASP A 6 -50.24 9.08 -12.59
CA ASP A 6 -51.70 9.06 -12.60
C ASP A 6 -52.27 7.66 -12.90
N ASN A 7 -53.27 7.27 -12.12
CA ASN A 7 -53.91 5.96 -12.23
C ASN A 7 -54.55 5.69 -13.60
N SER A 8 -54.93 6.75 -14.35
CA SER A 8 -55.45 6.64 -15.72
C SER A 8 -54.41 6.14 -16.72
N ILE A 9 -53.13 6.48 -16.53
CA ILE A 9 -52.01 6.06 -17.36
C ILE A 9 -51.60 4.61 -17.04
N LEU A 10 -51.71 4.22 -15.77
CA LEU A 10 -51.46 2.84 -15.34
C LEU A 10 -52.55 1.87 -15.84
N GLN A 11 -53.79 2.34 -15.99
CA GLN A 11 -54.89 1.54 -16.54
C GLN A 11 -54.85 1.41 -18.06
N SER A 12 -54.41 2.46 -18.77
CA SER A 12 -54.31 2.43 -20.24
C SER A 12 -53.13 1.60 -20.75
N ASN A 13 -52.12 1.34 -19.90
CA ASN A 13 -50.90 0.65 -20.29
C ASN A 13 -50.46 -0.37 -19.22
N PRO A 14 -51.02 -1.61 -19.25
CA PRO A 14 -50.84 -2.59 -18.18
C PRO A 14 -49.39 -3.09 -18.05
N GLU A 15 -48.62 -3.11 -19.14
CA GLU A 15 -47.19 -3.48 -19.08
C GLU A 15 -46.36 -2.44 -18.32
N PHE A 16 -46.67 -1.16 -18.50
CA PHE A 16 -46.04 -0.07 -17.76
C PHE A 16 -46.41 -0.12 -16.27
N ALA A 17 -47.66 -0.46 -15.93
CA ALA A 17 -48.08 -0.65 -14.54
C ALA A 17 -47.34 -1.81 -13.85
N ALA A 18 -47.13 -2.92 -14.57
CA ALA A 18 -46.34 -4.05 -14.07
C ALA A 18 -44.86 -3.68 -13.87
N LEU A 19 -44.30 -2.83 -14.73
CA LEU A 19 -42.91 -2.37 -14.62
C LEU A 19 -42.75 -1.34 -13.49
N TYR A 20 -43.66 -0.37 -13.40
CA TYR A 20 -43.66 0.65 -12.34
C TYR A 20 -43.82 0.03 -10.96
N SER A 21 -44.73 -0.94 -10.80
CA SER A 21 -44.89 -1.70 -9.56
C SER A 21 -43.64 -2.52 -9.22
N LYS A 22 -43.02 -3.23 -10.18
CA LYS A 22 -41.76 -3.96 -9.96
C LYS A 22 -40.60 -3.04 -9.56
N LEU A 23 -40.46 -1.88 -10.21
CA LEU A 23 -39.41 -0.92 -9.89
C LEU A 23 -39.59 -0.31 -8.50
N THR A 24 -40.80 0.08 -8.14
CA THR A 24 -41.09 0.73 -6.85
C THR A 24 -41.12 -0.25 -5.67
N THR A 25 -41.51 -1.50 -5.88
CA THR A 25 -41.58 -2.51 -4.80
C THR A 25 -40.26 -3.28 -4.63
N SER A 26 -39.66 -3.75 -5.72
CA SER A 26 -38.55 -4.71 -5.67
C SER A 26 -37.17 -4.06 -5.87
N VAL A 27 -37.07 -3.07 -6.75
CA VAL A 27 -35.75 -2.58 -7.21
C VAL A 27 -35.31 -1.30 -6.49
N LEU A 28 -36.22 -0.37 -6.20
CA LEU A 28 -35.90 0.96 -5.70
C LEU A 28 -36.48 1.22 -4.30
N ASN A 29 -35.74 1.98 -3.50
CA ASN A 29 -36.22 2.61 -2.27
C ASN A 29 -37.06 3.84 -2.61
N PRO A 30 -37.90 4.34 -1.68
CA PRO A 30 -38.68 5.56 -1.86
C PRO A 30 -37.83 6.75 -2.36
N ASP A 31 -36.59 6.87 -1.88
CA ASP A 31 -35.67 7.95 -2.26
C ASP A 31 -35.11 7.82 -3.69
N GLY A 32 -35.34 6.69 -4.37
CA GLY A 32 -34.87 6.39 -5.72
C GLY A 32 -33.53 5.64 -5.78
N SER A 33 -32.98 5.22 -4.63
CA SER A 33 -31.77 4.39 -4.57
C SER A 33 -32.10 2.91 -4.81
N THR A 34 -31.19 2.14 -5.42
CA THR A 34 -31.38 0.71 -5.67
C THR A 34 -31.24 -0.12 -4.40
N LYS A 35 -32.15 -1.07 -4.18
CA LYS A 35 -32.15 -1.97 -3.01
C LYS A 35 -31.00 -3.00 -3.05
N ASN A 36 -30.69 -3.51 -4.24
CA ASN A 36 -29.76 -4.63 -4.45
C ASN A 36 -28.58 -4.26 -5.35
N GLY A 37 -27.86 -3.18 -5.02
CA GLY A 37 -26.59 -2.85 -5.66
C GLY A 37 -25.39 -3.42 -4.89
N PRO A 38 -24.26 -3.75 -5.52
CA PRO A 38 -23.05 -4.22 -4.81
C PRO A 38 -22.55 -3.20 -3.77
N ALA A 39 -22.79 -1.90 -4.02
CA ALA A 39 -22.41 -0.79 -3.14
C ALA A 39 -23.41 -0.49 -2.00
N THR A 40 -24.54 -1.21 -1.87
CA THR A 40 -25.51 -0.91 -0.78
C THR A 40 -24.99 -1.29 0.59
N LYS A 41 -24.17 -2.35 0.68
CA LYS A 41 -23.51 -2.75 1.93
C LYS A 41 -22.51 -1.70 2.40
N GLU A 42 -21.71 -1.16 1.48
CA GLU A 42 -20.76 -0.08 1.77
C GLU A 42 -21.49 1.20 2.18
N ARG A 43 -22.56 1.59 1.46
CA ARG A 43 -23.37 2.77 1.84
C ARG A 43 -24.00 2.60 3.22
N ARG A 44 -24.49 1.41 3.56
CA ARG A 44 -25.05 1.13 4.90
C ARG A 44 -23.99 1.28 5.99
N ALA A 45 -22.81 0.70 5.79
CA ALA A 45 -21.70 0.84 6.73
C ALA A 45 -21.32 2.32 6.94
N VAL A 46 -21.19 3.09 5.85
CA VAL A 46 -20.91 4.54 5.94
C VAL A 46 -22.02 5.29 6.66
N THR A 47 -23.30 4.95 6.44
CA THR A 47 -24.40 5.61 7.16
C THR A 47 -24.43 5.26 8.65
N GLU A 48 -24.06 4.04 9.02
CA GLU A 48 -23.94 3.62 10.42
C GLU A 48 -22.82 4.39 11.12
N GLU A 49 -21.63 4.46 10.51
CA GLU A 49 -20.52 5.29 11.01
C GLU A 49 -20.92 6.75 11.17
N LEU A 50 -21.59 7.33 10.16
CA LEU A 50 -22.04 8.72 10.19
C LEU A 50 -23.06 8.95 11.33
N ASN A 51 -23.95 8.00 11.58
CA ASN A 51 -24.89 8.07 12.69
C ASN A 51 -24.18 7.99 14.05
N GLU A 52 -23.15 7.16 14.20
CA GLU A 52 -22.34 7.10 15.42
C GLU A 52 -21.64 8.44 15.69
N TYR A 53 -21.02 9.04 14.67
CA TYR A 53 -20.39 10.36 14.80
C TYR A 53 -21.40 11.44 15.15
N ARG A 54 -22.59 11.43 14.54
CA ARG A 54 -23.68 12.37 14.90
C ARG A 54 -24.12 12.21 16.34
N LEU A 55 -24.24 10.96 16.82
CA LEU A 55 -24.63 10.67 18.20
C LEU A 55 -23.56 11.16 19.18
N GLN A 56 -22.28 10.94 18.89
CA GLN A 56 -21.18 11.45 19.69
C GLN A 56 -21.14 12.99 19.70
N ALA A 57 -21.32 13.63 18.55
CA ALA A 57 -21.37 15.09 18.45
C ALA A 57 -22.55 15.67 19.24
N ALA A 58 -23.74 15.06 19.14
CA ALA A 58 -24.91 15.48 19.92
C ALA A 58 -24.70 15.31 21.43
N LYS A 59 -24.05 14.22 21.87
CA LYS A 59 -23.66 14.04 23.28
C LYS A 59 -22.70 15.13 23.74
N GLN A 60 -21.69 15.44 22.94
CA GLN A 60 -20.75 16.51 23.26
C GLN A 60 -21.46 17.87 23.32
N HIS A 61 -22.34 18.16 22.36
CA HIS A 61 -23.13 19.39 22.34
C HIS A 61 -24.04 19.52 23.56
N LEU A 62 -24.75 18.44 23.94
CA LEU A 62 -25.56 18.41 25.16
C LEU A 62 -24.73 18.61 26.42
N LEU A 63 -23.53 18.02 26.50
CA LEU A 63 -22.63 18.23 27.64
C LEU A 63 -22.10 19.67 27.69
N THR A 64 -21.72 20.24 26.54
CA THR A 64 -21.28 21.64 26.49
C THR A 64 -22.41 22.60 26.83
N ASP A 65 -23.64 22.34 26.36
CA ASP A 65 -24.83 23.11 26.71
C ASP A 65 -25.22 22.95 28.18
N ALA A 66 -25.09 21.75 28.73
CA ALA A 66 -25.34 21.50 30.14
C ALA A 66 -24.31 22.20 31.03
N ILE A 67 -23.04 22.25 30.62
CA ILE A 67 -21.99 22.95 31.35
C ILE A 67 -22.15 24.47 31.22
N SER A 68 -22.49 24.98 30.04
CA SER A 68 -22.69 26.42 29.82
C SER A 68 -23.93 26.95 30.53
N ASN A 69 -24.98 26.14 30.64
CA ASN A 69 -26.25 26.50 31.28
C ASN A 69 -26.40 25.97 32.71
N ALA A 70 -25.39 25.30 33.28
CA ALA A 70 -25.40 24.86 34.67
C ALA A 70 -25.37 26.07 35.61
N ASN A 71 -26.55 26.56 36.00
CA ASN A 71 -26.71 27.48 37.11
C ASN A 71 -26.28 26.77 38.41
N PRO A 72 -25.25 27.25 39.14
CA PRO A 72 -24.69 26.55 40.30
C PRO A 72 -25.64 26.38 41.49
N GLN A 73 -26.85 26.96 41.45
CA GLN A 73 -27.84 26.88 42.52
C GLN A 73 -28.74 25.63 42.47
N SER A 74 -28.92 24.97 41.32
CA SER A 74 -29.89 23.85 41.20
C SER A 74 -29.41 22.53 41.82
N MET A 75 -28.10 22.40 42.10
CA MET A 75 -27.50 21.20 42.69
C MET A 75 -27.74 21.07 44.20
N GLN A 76 -28.30 22.08 44.87
CA GLN A 76 -28.60 22.00 46.32
C GLN A 76 -29.98 21.39 46.65
N ALA A 77 -30.87 21.20 45.66
CA ALA A 77 -32.27 20.84 45.93
C ALA A 77 -32.57 19.32 46.03
N THR A 78 -31.58 18.42 45.88
CA THR A 78 -31.82 16.97 45.92
C THR A 78 -30.83 16.22 46.82
N HIS A 79 -30.81 16.56 48.10
CA HIS A 79 -30.30 15.64 49.13
C HIS A 79 -31.45 15.20 50.03
N ALA A 80 -31.96 14.00 49.74
CA ALA A 80 -32.77 13.22 50.68
C ALA A 80 -31.94 12.94 51.95
N PRO A 81 -32.51 13.05 53.17
CA PRO A 81 -31.76 12.88 54.40
C PRO A 81 -31.51 11.40 54.68
N ALA A 82 -30.24 10.99 54.70
CA ALA A 82 -29.82 9.70 55.27
C ALA A 82 -29.79 9.80 56.81
N PRO A 83 -30.12 8.71 57.55
CA PRO A 83 -30.31 8.76 59.00
C PRO A 83 -28.96 8.79 59.73
N SER A 84 -28.72 9.83 60.54
CA SER A 84 -27.52 9.98 61.36
C SER A 84 -27.81 9.60 62.82
N LEU A 85 -27.30 8.45 63.24
CA LEU A 85 -27.14 8.08 64.65
C LEU A 85 -25.81 8.65 65.14
N THR A 86 -25.84 9.81 65.82
CA THR A 86 -25.02 10.10 67.00
C THR A 86 -25.37 11.49 67.55
N ARG A 87 -25.92 11.47 68.76
CA ARG A 87 -26.42 12.58 69.55
C ARG A 87 -25.27 13.26 70.30
N ARG A 88 -25.08 14.57 70.09
CA ARG A 88 -24.42 15.45 71.07
C ARG A 88 -25.10 16.82 71.08
N PRO A 89 -25.53 17.35 72.24
CA PRO A 89 -26.27 18.60 72.29
C PRO A 89 -25.35 19.80 72.52
N ARG A 90 -25.50 20.86 71.71
CA ARG A 90 -25.12 22.24 72.06
C ARG A 90 -25.93 23.22 71.19
N PRO A 91 -26.10 24.49 71.62
CA PRO A 91 -27.40 25.04 71.92
C PRO A 91 -27.91 26.00 70.85
N GLN A 92 -29.23 26.16 70.84
CA GLN A 92 -30.00 27.30 70.31
C GLN A 92 -29.73 27.69 68.85
N GLN A 93 -30.51 27.01 68.01
CA GLN A 93 -31.16 27.53 66.82
C GLN A 93 -31.29 29.06 66.83
N GLN A 94 -30.47 29.73 66.00
CA GLN A 94 -30.96 30.89 65.28
C GLN A 94 -31.94 30.38 64.22
N PRO A 95 -33.14 30.97 64.09
CA PRO A 95 -34.10 30.54 63.10
C PRO A 95 -33.48 30.72 61.71
N THR A 96 -33.45 29.63 60.95
CA THR A 96 -33.30 29.67 59.49
C THR A 96 -34.42 30.56 58.97
N THR A 97 -34.09 31.82 58.64
CA THR A 97 -34.97 32.67 57.88
C THR A 97 -35.34 31.93 56.59
N PRO A 98 -36.62 31.85 56.21
CA PRO A 98 -36.99 31.35 54.89
C PRO A 98 -36.22 32.18 53.87
N VAL A 99 -35.83 31.56 52.75
CA VAL A 99 -35.32 32.26 51.57
C VAL A 99 -36.30 33.40 51.30
N GLY A 100 -35.90 34.62 51.68
CA GLY A 100 -36.77 35.77 51.55
C GLY A 100 -37.03 35.94 50.08
N GLU A 101 -38.29 35.83 49.68
CA GLU A 101 -38.75 36.27 48.38
C GLU A 101 -38.14 37.64 48.14
N LEU A 102 -37.30 37.76 47.11
CA LEU A 102 -36.74 39.06 46.76
C LEU A 102 -37.93 40.00 46.56
N PRO A 103 -37.92 41.21 47.16
CA PRO A 103 -38.94 42.21 46.91
C PRO A 103 -39.24 42.29 45.40
N ALA A 104 -40.52 42.21 45.02
CA ALA A 104 -40.96 42.34 43.62
C ALA A 104 -40.24 43.46 42.83
N PRO A 105 -40.02 44.69 43.36
CA PRO A 105 -39.31 45.74 42.64
C PRO A 105 -37.83 45.41 42.35
N LEU A 106 -37.17 44.56 43.15
CA LEU A 106 -35.80 44.12 42.90
C LEU A 106 -35.72 43.07 41.78
N LEU A 107 -36.74 42.22 41.65
CA LEU A 107 -36.82 41.21 40.59
C LEU A 107 -37.02 41.88 39.23
N ASP A 108 -37.94 42.84 39.16
CA ASP A 108 -38.20 43.63 37.96
C ASP A 108 -36.94 44.39 37.52
N LEU A 109 -36.21 44.94 38.50
CA LEU A 109 -34.95 45.63 38.25
C LEU A 109 -33.84 44.67 37.77
N LEU A 110 -33.70 43.49 38.37
CA LEU A 110 -32.73 42.47 37.95
C LEU A 110 -33.03 41.92 36.54
N LEU A 111 -34.29 41.95 36.09
CA LEU A 111 -34.71 41.53 34.75
C LEU A 111 -34.45 42.62 33.71
N LEU A 112 -34.62 43.90 34.08
CA LEU A 112 -34.46 45.06 33.19
C LEU A 112 -33.00 45.54 33.08
N LEU A 113 -32.15 45.33 34.09
CA LEU A 113 -30.75 45.82 34.10
C LEU A 113 -29.82 45.12 33.07
N PRO A 114 -29.84 43.78 32.92
CA PRO A 114 -28.94 43.08 31.99
C PRO A 114 -29.05 43.52 30.52
N PRO A 115 -30.26 43.70 29.92
CA PRO A 115 -30.34 44.20 28.55
C PRO A 115 -29.88 45.66 28.43
N LEU A 116 -30.05 46.48 29.46
CA LEU A 116 -29.55 47.87 29.49
C LEU A 116 -28.01 47.94 29.62
N LEU A 117 -27.37 46.98 30.28
CA LEU A 117 -25.90 46.90 30.40
C LEU A 117 -25.22 46.26 29.19
N ASN A 118 -25.91 45.33 28.51
CA ASN A 118 -25.39 44.64 27.34
C ASN A 118 -25.64 45.38 26.01
N ALA A 119 -26.49 46.42 25.99
CA ALA A 119 -26.76 47.26 24.82
C ALA A 119 -26.01 48.60 24.93
N PRO A 120 -24.78 48.73 24.37
CA PRO A 120 -23.93 49.89 24.62
C PRO A 120 -24.28 51.18 23.83
N SER A 121 -25.27 51.21 22.93
CA SER A 121 -25.59 52.42 22.14
C SER A 121 -26.93 52.26 21.45
N GLU A 122 -27.88 53.19 21.66
CA GLU A 122 -29.01 53.55 20.76
C GLU A 122 -30.18 54.28 21.47
N LEU A 123 -30.10 54.58 22.77
CA LEU A 123 -31.17 55.32 23.45
C LEU A 123 -30.94 56.85 23.37
N SER A 124 -31.93 57.57 22.83
CA SER A 124 -31.99 59.04 22.84
C SER A 124 -31.86 59.57 24.28
N PRO A 125 -31.15 60.70 24.50
CA PRO A 125 -30.95 61.26 25.85
C PRO A 125 -32.27 61.57 26.56
N GLU A 126 -33.32 61.95 25.82
CA GLU A 126 -34.66 62.20 26.38
C GLU A 126 -35.32 60.91 26.90
N SER A 127 -35.15 59.80 26.16
CA SER A 127 -35.64 58.47 26.56
C SER A 127 -34.91 57.93 27.78
N ILE A 128 -33.60 58.22 27.92
CA ILE A 128 -32.81 57.85 29.09
C ILE A 128 -33.32 58.61 30.33
N VAL A 129 -33.60 59.91 30.21
CA VAL A 129 -34.14 60.72 31.31
C VAL A 129 -35.54 60.22 31.71
N LEU A 130 -36.39 59.85 30.74
CA LEU A 130 -37.72 59.28 31.02
C LEU A 130 -37.64 57.90 31.69
N LEU A 131 -36.71 57.04 31.25
CA LEU A 131 -36.47 55.73 31.87
C LEU A 131 -35.94 55.85 33.30
N LEU A 132 -35.01 56.78 33.56
CA LEU A 132 -34.44 56.98 34.90
C LEU A 132 -35.38 57.73 35.86
N SER A 133 -36.40 58.42 35.36
CA SER A 133 -37.40 59.12 36.19
C SER A 133 -38.63 58.28 36.52
N SER A 134 -38.76 57.08 35.95
CA SER A 134 -39.87 56.15 36.21
C SER A 134 -39.45 54.97 37.11
N PRO A 135 -40.30 54.53 38.05
CA PRO A 135 -40.03 53.31 38.83
C PRO A 135 -40.09 52.09 37.90
N PRO A 136 -39.21 51.07 38.07
CA PRO A 136 -38.35 50.81 39.23
C PRO A 136 -36.94 51.45 39.18
N LEU A 137 -36.59 52.19 38.12
CA LEU A 137 -35.24 52.77 37.94
C LEU A 137 -35.03 54.06 38.75
N SER A 138 -36.09 54.84 39.00
CA SER A 138 -36.05 56.01 39.90
C SER A 138 -35.64 55.63 41.33
N ASP A 139 -36.03 54.44 41.77
CA ASP A 139 -35.78 53.92 43.12
C ASP A 139 -34.49 53.09 43.20
N PHE A 140 -33.75 52.97 42.09
CA PHE A 140 -32.46 52.29 42.02
C PHE A 140 -31.46 52.70 43.13
N PRO A 141 -31.24 53.99 43.46
CA PRO A 141 -30.31 54.36 44.52
C PRO A 141 -30.73 53.83 45.91
N ALA A 142 -32.03 53.68 46.16
CA ALA A 142 -32.53 53.10 47.41
C ALA A 142 -32.31 51.57 47.48
N HIS A 143 -32.33 50.90 46.33
CA HIS A 143 -32.17 49.46 46.17
C HIS A 143 -30.70 49.01 45.96
N LEU A 144 -29.81 49.94 45.61
CA LEU A 144 -28.37 49.75 45.41
C LEU A 144 -27.69 48.98 46.57
N PRO A 145 -27.87 49.31 47.86
CA PRO A 145 -27.20 48.57 48.94
C PRO A 145 -27.65 47.10 49.04
N GLN A 146 -28.90 46.79 48.70
CA GLN A 146 -29.38 45.40 48.63
C GLN A 146 -28.83 44.67 47.41
N LEU A 147 -28.82 45.32 46.23
CA LEU A 147 -28.22 44.77 45.01
C LEU A 147 -26.72 44.53 45.17
N ALA A 148 -25.98 45.48 45.74
CA ALA A 148 -24.55 45.34 46.01
C ALA A 148 -24.27 44.16 46.94
N ARG A 149 -25.10 43.92 47.96
CA ARG A 149 -24.99 42.75 48.84
C ARG A 149 -25.27 41.45 48.08
N LEU A 150 -26.31 41.42 47.23
CA LEU A 150 -26.63 40.26 46.41
C LEU A 150 -25.51 39.95 45.42
N VAL A 151 -25.07 40.93 44.64
CA VAL A 151 -23.97 40.80 43.67
C VAL A 151 -22.66 40.39 44.36
N SER A 152 -22.33 40.98 45.51
CA SER A 152 -21.15 40.58 46.27
C SER A 152 -21.26 39.13 46.75
N SER A 153 -22.44 38.69 47.22
CA SER A 153 -22.66 37.32 47.66
C SER A 153 -22.60 36.30 46.50
N THR A 154 -23.14 36.66 45.32
CA THR A 154 -23.12 35.79 44.14
C THR A 154 -21.72 35.71 43.55
N LEU A 155 -21.00 36.84 43.46
CA LEU A 155 -19.60 36.87 43.02
C LEU A 155 -18.67 36.13 43.99
N HIS A 156 -18.89 36.27 45.30
CA HIS A 156 -18.11 35.52 46.28
C HIS A 156 -18.39 34.02 46.17
N SER A 157 -19.66 33.64 46.04
CA SER A 157 -20.06 32.25 45.81
C SER A 157 -19.42 31.70 44.54
N SER A 158 -19.54 32.38 43.40
CA SER A 158 -18.95 31.92 42.13
C SER A 158 -17.42 31.80 42.22
N ALA A 159 -16.74 32.75 42.85
CA ALA A 159 -15.31 32.68 43.09
C ALA A 159 -14.90 31.46 43.94
N VAL A 160 -15.68 31.13 44.97
CA VAL A 160 -15.45 29.93 45.80
C VAL A 160 -15.66 28.64 45.01
N HIS A 161 -16.68 28.59 44.15
CA HIS A 161 -16.92 27.44 43.28
C HIS A 161 -15.77 27.26 42.28
N LEU A 162 -15.31 28.35 41.63
CA LEU A 162 -14.16 28.31 40.73
C LEU A 162 -12.88 27.90 41.47
N ALA A 163 -12.66 28.38 42.69
CA ALA A 163 -11.53 27.96 43.52
C ALA A 163 -11.58 26.47 43.90
N ARG A 164 -12.78 25.90 44.12
CA ARG A 164 -12.97 24.47 44.35
C ARG A 164 -12.71 23.64 43.08
N ILE A 165 -13.13 24.13 41.91
CA ILE A 165 -12.86 23.47 40.62
C ILE A 165 -11.35 23.49 40.32
N ALA A 166 -10.68 24.62 40.55
CA ALA A 166 -9.25 24.75 40.35
C ALA A 166 -8.44 23.88 41.34
N ASN A 167 -8.92 23.70 42.57
CA ASN A 167 -8.25 22.94 43.62
C ASN A 167 -9.18 21.87 44.23
N PRO A 168 -9.45 20.76 43.52
CA PRO A 168 -10.42 19.76 43.96
C PRO A 168 -9.99 19.00 45.22
N THR A 169 -8.69 18.97 45.53
CA THR A 169 -8.11 18.26 46.67
C THR A 169 -8.02 19.12 47.93
N THR A 170 -8.27 20.42 47.84
CA THR A 170 -8.15 21.36 48.96
C THR A 170 -9.38 21.29 49.86
N ASN A 171 -9.17 21.23 51.17
CA ASN A 171 -10.25 21.23 52.15
C ASN A 171 -11.13 22.49 51.99
N PRO A 172 -12.48 22.36 51.99
CA PRO A 172 -13.43 23.46 51.73
C PRO A 172 -13.20 24.69 52.61
N SER A 173 -12.71 24.53 53.84
CA SER A 173 -12.43 25.64 54.76
C SER A 173 -11.27 26.54 54.32
N TYR A 174 -10.37 26.06 53.45
CA TYR A 174 -9.20 26.81 52.97
C TYR A 174 -9.33 27.30 51.52
N VAL A 175 -10.40 26.92 50.81
CA VAL A 175 -10.63 27.27 49.39
C VAL A 175 -10.68 28.78 49.17
N HIS A 176 -11.19 29.55 50.13
CA HIS A 176 -11.26 31.02 50.03
C HIS A 176 -9.87 31.68 49.91
N ARG A 177 -8.81 31.05 50.44
CA ARG A 177 -7.43 31.57 50.35
C ARG A 177 -6.87 31.51 48.92
N SER A 178 -7.41 30.63 48.08
CA SER A 178 -7.00 30.52 46.66
C SER A 178 -7.71 31.49 45.71
N ILE A 179 -8.73 32.22 46.16
CA ILE A 179 -9.49 33.17 45.31
C ILE A 179 -8.57 34.22 44.66
N PRO A 180 -7.63 34.87 45.38
CA PRO A 180 -6.74 35.86 44.77
C PRO A 180 -5.79 35.28 43.71
N ALA A 181 -5.51 33.98 43.77
CA ALA A 181 -4.61 33.29 42.83
C ALA A 181 -5.34 32.74 41.58
N LEU A 182 -6.67 32.83 41.53
CA LEU A 182 -7.47 32.37 40.38
C LEU A 182 -7.11 33.04 39.05
N PRO A 183 -6.91 34.37 38.97
CA PRO A 183 -6.58 35.02 37.70
C PRO A 183 -5.23 34.56 37.15
N THR A 184 -4.22 34.42 38.03
CA THR A 184 -2.90 33.91 37.65
C THR A 184 -2.96 32.45 37.18
N TYR A 185 -3.76 31.63 37.86
CA TYR A 185 -3.97 30.24 37.45
C TYR A 185 -4.67 30.16 36.09
N ALA A 186 -5.73 30.94 35.88
CA ALA A 186 -6.45 31.00 34.60
C ALA A 186 -5.55 31.47 33.45
N ALA A 187 -4.72 32.49 33.67
CA ALA A 187 -3.75 32.96 32.68
C ALA A 187 -2.72 31.87 32.34
N SER A 188 -2.20 31.14 33.34
CA SER A 188 -1.26 30.03 33.14
C SER A 188 -1.90 28.83 32.42
N LEU A 189 -3.18 28.54 32.70
CA LEU A 189 -3.92 27.50 31.99
C LEU A 189 -4.17 27.90 30.54
N ALA A 190 -4.52 29.16 30.29
CA ALA A 190 -4.70 29.67 28.94
C ALA A 190 -3.41 29.60 28.13
N SER A 191 -2.27 29.98 28.72
CA SER A 191 -0.96 29.90 28.05
C SER A 191 -0.55 28.45 27.79
N THR A 192 -0.69 27.55 28.77
CA THR A 192 -0.37 26.13 28.59
C THR A 192 -1.27 25.45 27.57
N ILE A 193 -2.58 25.75 27.52
CA ILE A 193 -3.47 25.24 26.48
C ILE A 193 -3.04 25.74 25.11
N ALA A 194 -2.65 27.02 24.97
CA ALA A 194 -2.15 27.56 23.72
C ALA A 194 -0.84 26.88 23.27
N GLU A 195 0.11 26.70 24.18
CA GLU A 195 1.37 25.99 23.93
C GLU A 195 1.15 24.54 23.52
N ARG A 196 0.30 23.79 24.25
CA ARG A 196 -0.03 22.40 23.92
C ARG A 196 -0.74 22.26 22.59
N LYS A 197 -1.58 23.23 22.21
CA LYS A 197 -2.19 23.26 20.87
C LYS A 197 -1.13 23.42 19.79
N VAL A 198 -0.16 24.31 19.97
CA VAL A 198 0.94 24.51 19.02
C VAL A 198 1.86 23.28 18.95
N GLU A 199 2.16 22.65 20.08
CA GLU A 199 2.96 21.43 20.13
C GLU A 199 2.25 20.27 19.41
N LEU A 200 0.95 20.11 19.63
CA LEU A 200 0.13 19.09 18.98
C LEU A 200 0.01 19.32 17.46
N THR A 201 -0.16 20.57 17.00
CA THR A 201 -0.19 20.85 15.56
C THR A 201 1.17 20.57 14.91
N ARG A 202 2.27 20.93 15.58
CA ARG A 202 3.63 20.60 15.13
C ARG A 202 3.85 19.09 15.05
N GLY A 203 3.45 18.34 16.08
CA GLY A 203 3.55 16.87 16.08
C GLY A 203 2.74 16.23 14.97
N ARG A 204 1.52 16.72 14.71
CA ARG A 204 0.69 16.25 13.59
C ARG A 204 1.33 16.53 12.23
N LEU A 205 1.95 17.71 12.05
CA LEU A 205 2.66 18.03 10.81
C LEU A 205 3.88 17.13 10.62
N ALA A 206 4.68 16.90 11.66
CA ALA A 206 5.83 16.00 11.60
C ALA A 206 5.42 14.56 11.23
N ALA A 207 4.39 14.02 11.90
CA ALA A 207 3.87 12.69 11.59
C ALA A 207 3.33 12.60 10.16
N ALA A 208 2.64 13.64 9.67
CA ALA A 208 2.18 13.69 8.28
C ALA A 208 3.37 13.67 7.30
N THR A 209 4.44 14.42 7.57
CA THR A 209 5.64 14.41 6.71
C THR A 209 6.33 13.04 6.70
N GLU A 210 6.48 12.38 7.85
CA GLU A 210 7.07 11.04 7.94
C GLU A 210 6.21 9.98 7.23
N LEU A 211 4.88 10.07 7.34
CA LEU A 211 3.98 9.18 6.60
C LEU A 211 4.08 9.39 5.09
N THR A 212 4.20 10.65 4.64
CA THR A 212 4.38 10.93 3.21
C THR A 212 5.72 10.41 2.69
N SER A 213 6.80 10.52 3.46
CA SER A 213 8.10 9.96 3.04
C SER A 213 8.06 8.42 3.00
N LEU A 214 7.43 7.79 4.00
CA LEU A 214 7.27 6.33 4.01
C LEU A 214 6.43 5.83 2.83
N LEU A 215 5.36 6.54 2.46
CA LEU A 215 4.58 6.21 1.26
C LEU A 215 5.39 6.40 -0.03
N GLN A 216 6.24 7.43 -0.11
CA GLN A 216 7.16 7.62 -1.24
C GLN A 216 8.17 6.47 -1.35
N GLU A 217 8.74 6.03 -0.22
CA GLU A 217 9.66 4.89 -0.19
C GLU A 217 8.94 3.59 -0.60
N GLN A 218 7.73 3.34 -0.07
CA GLN A 218 6.94 2.16 -0.44
C GLN A 218 6.58 2.15 -1.93
N THR A 219 6.17 3.29 -2.49
CA THR A 219 5.86 3.39 -3.93
C THR A 219 7.12 3.19 -4.77
N ALA A 220 8.28 3.68 -4.34
CA ALA A 220 9.55 3.43 -4.99
C ALA A 220 9.89 1.93 -4.99
N VAL A 221 9.79 1.25 -3.85
CA VAL A 221 10.05 -0.20 -3.73
C VAL A 221 9.08 -1.00 -4.61
N LEU A 222 7.78 -0.69 -4.59
CA LEU A 222 6.79 -1.35 -5.43
C LEU A 222 7.06 -1.14 -6.91
N SER A 223 7.49 0.07 -7.32
CA SER A 223 7.85 0.36 -8.71
C SER A 223 9.08 -0.43 -9.16
N GLN A 224 10.07 -0.61 -8.29
CA GLN A 224 11.26 -1.41 -8.57
C GLN A 224 10.90 -2.89 -8.68
N LEU A 225 10.05 -3.40 -7.78
CA LEU A 225 9.56 -4.77 -7.85
C LEU A 225 8.77 -5.02 -9.13
N LEU A 226 7.89 -4.10 -9.50
CA LEU A 226 7.12 -4.18 -10.75
C LEU A 226 8.04 -4.18 -11.97
N ARG A 227 9.04 -3.31 -12.03
CA ARG A 227 10.06 -3.32 -13.10
C ARG A 227 10.85 -4.63 -13.14
N ALA A 228 11.22 -5.19 -11.98
CA ALA A 228 11.92 -6.47 -11.94
C ALA A 228 11.03 -7.62 -12.45
N LEU A 229 9.73 -7.59 -12.13
CA LEU A 229 8.75 -8.54 -12.66
C LEU A 229 8.52 -8.36 -14.17
N GLU A 230 8.43 -7.11 -14.66
CA GLU A 230 8.33 -6.81 -16.08
C GLU A 230 9.61 -7.20 -16.85
N ALA A 231 10.78 -7.04 -16.26
CA ALA A 231 12.04 -7.47 -16.88
C ALA A 231 12.13 -8.99 -17.03
N LYS A 232 11.52 -9.76 -16.12
CA LYS A 232 11.52 -11.24 -16.18
C LYS A 232 10.36 -11.82 -16.97
N HIS A 233 9.18 -11.23 -16.83
CA HIS A 233 7.93 -11.82 -17.31
C HIS A 233 7.14 -10.91 -18.24
N GLY A 234 7.66 -9.70 -18.50
CA GLY A 234 7.01 -8.73 -19.37
C GLY A 234 7.02 -9.15 -20.83
N PRO A 235 6.24 -8.44 -21.66
CA PRO A 235 6.11 -8.74 -23.08
C PRO A 235 7.46 -8.61 -23.81
N ILE A 236 8.34 -7.71 -23.37
CA ILE A 236 9.67 -7.53 -23.96
C ILE A 236 10.52 -8.78 -23.74
N ALA A 237 10.61 -9.29 -22.51
CA ALA A 237 11.36 -10.49 -22.18
C ALA A 237 10.85 -11.70 -22.99
N ARG A 238 9.53 -11.92 -23.01
CA ARG A 238 8.92 -13.00 -23.81
C ARG A 238 9.15 -12.82 -25.32
N SER A 239 9.13 -11.58 -25.82
CA SER A 239 9.41 -11.32 -27.24
C SER A 239 10.86 -11.58 -27.61
N LEU A 240 11.80 -11.31 -26.70
CA LEU A 240 13.22 -11.62 -26.89
C LEU A 240 13.45 -13.13 -26.86
N GLU A 241 12.82 -13.85 -25.93
CA GLU A 241 12.82 -15.31 -25.91
C GLU A 241 12.28 -15.87 -27.23
N PHE A 242 11.11 -15.40 -27.69
CA PHE A 242 10.54 -15.84 -28.97
C PHE A 242 11.48 -15.57 -30.15
N ARG A 243 12.07 -14.37 -30.24
CA ARG A 243 13.06 -14.03 -31.28
C ARG A 243 14.31 -14.91 -31.22
N ALA A 244 14.80 -15.22 -30.03
CA ALA A 244 15.94 -16.12 -29.86
C ALA A 244 15.58 -17.55 -30.33
N THR A 245 14.37 -18.04 -30.01
CA THR A 245 13.91 -19.35 -30.50
C THR A 245 13.71 -19.36 -32.01
N GLU A 246 13.19 -18.27 -32.60
CA GLU A 246 13.04 -18.13 -34.05
C GLU A 246 14.41 -18.13 -34.74
N ALA A 247 15.39 -17.39 -34.21
CA ALA A 247 16.75 -17.39 -34.72
C ALA A 247 17.45 -18.76 -34.60
N ALA A 248 17.20 -19.50 -33.52
CA ALA A 248 17.72 -20.86 -33.36
C ALA A 248 17.09 -21.82 -34.38
N LEU A 249 15.78 -21.73 -34.61
CA LEU A 249 15.07 -22.56 -35.58
C LEU A 249 15.49 -22.24 -37.01
N THR A 250 15.68 -20.96 -37.34
CA THR A 250 16.21 -20.59 -38.66
C THR A 250 17.63 -21.11 -38.85
N ALA A 251 18.50 -21.04 -37.84
CA ALA A 251 19.83 -21.62 -37.89
C ALA A 251 19.79 -23.14 -38.12
N GLN A 252 18.95 -23.89 -37.39
CA GLN A 252 18.78 -25.33 -37.59
C GLN A 252 18.25 -25.67 -39.00
N ARG A 253 17.32 -24.86 -39.50
CA ARG A 253 16.81 -25.01 -40.87
C ARG A 253 17.91 -24.77 -41.89
N GLN A 254 18.74 -23.73 -41.70
CA GLN A 254 19.87 -23.46 -42.58
C GLN A 254 20.93 -24.56 -42.52
N GLU A 255 21.16 -25.16 -41.35
CA GLU A 255 22.03 -26.33 -41.21
C GLU A 255 21.50 -27.53 -42.01
N ALA A 256 20.21 -27.87 -41.87
CA ALA A 256 19.59 -28.92 -42.64
C ALA A 256 19.57 -28.63 -44.16
N GLU A 257 19.34 -27.38 -44.56
CA GLU A 257 19.43 -26.93 -45.96
C GLU A 257 20.89 -27.05 -46.49
N ALA A 258 21.88 -26.71 -45.68
CA ALA A 258 23.29 -26.89 -46.03
C ALA A 258 23.69 -28.37 -46.12
N GLU A 259 23.21 -29.22 -45.22
CA GLU A 259 23.43 -30.67 -45.27
C GLU A 259 22.82 -31.29 -46.52
N THR A 260 21.57 -30.95 -46.83
CA THR A 260 20.91 -31.44 -48.05
C THR A 260 21.61 -30.94 -49.31
N ALA A 261 22.02 -29.66 -49.35
CA ALA A 261 22.82 -29.11 -50.44
C ALA A 261 24.16 -29.83 -50.59
N LEU A 262 24.82 -30.18 -49.49
CA LEU A 262 26.05 -30.97 -49.49
C LEU A 262 25.81 -32.38 -50.05
N TRP A 263 24.73 -33.05 -49.66
CA TRP A 263 24.35 -34.36 -50.22
C TRP A 263 24.07 -34.29 -51.73
N VAL A 264 23.38 -33.23 -52.19
CA VAL A 264 23.15 -33.01 -53.62
C VAL A 264 24.47 -32.77 -54.35
N ALA A 265 25.34 -31.90 -53.84
CA ALA A 265 26.65 -31.66 -54.43
C ALA A 265 27.53 -32.92 -54.46
N ARG A 266 27.47 -33.76 -53.42
CA ARG A 266 28.14 -35.07 -53.41
C ARG A 266 27.56 -36.01 -54.47
N ARG A 267 26.24 -36.06 -54.63
CA ARG A 267 25.60 -36.88 -55.67
C ARG A 267 25.99 -36.41 -57.07
N ASP A 268 26.08 -35.10 -57.29
CA ASP A 268 26.41 -34.52 -58.59
C ASP A 268 27.90 -34.71 -58.93
N THR A 269 28.80 -34.62 -57.94
CA THR A 269 30.25 -34.86 -58.11
C THR A 269 30.60 -36.34 -58.23
N TYR A 270 29.98 -37.20 -57.42
CA TYR A 270 30.14 -38.66 -57.46
C TYR A 270 28.99 -39.29 -58.24
N THR A 271 29.01 -39.10 -59.56
CA THR A 271 28.09 -39.81 -60.45
C THR A 271 28.25 -41.33 -60.28
N PRO A 272 27.20 -42.13 -60.54
CA PRO A 272 27.27 -43.59 -60.38
C PRO A 272 28.37 -44.23 -61.23
N GLU A 273 28.73 -43.60 -62.36
CA GLU A 273 29.85 -44.00 -63.20
C GLU A 273 31.20 -43.71 -62.52
N ALA A 274 31.39 -42.53 -61.93
CA ALA A 274 32.58 -42.19 -61.17
C ALA A 274 32.75 -43.11 -59.95
N ALA A 275 31.65 -43.45 -59.25
CA ALA A 275 31.68 -44.39 -58.13
C ALA A 275 32.11 -45.81 -58.57
N ARG A 276 31.62 -46.28 -59.73
CA ARG A 276 32.06 -47.56 -60.33
C ARG A 276 33.53 -47.52 -60.73
N ALA A 277 33.98 -46.42 -61.34
CA ALA A 277 35.38 -46.23 -61.73
C ALA A 277 36.31 -46.24 -60.51
N LEU A 278 35.95 -45.54 -59.42
CA LEU A 278 36.69 -45.55 -58.17
C LEU A 278 36.70 -46.93 -57.50
N ALA A 279 35.59 -47.67 -57.56
CA ALA A 279 35.54 -49.04 -57.03
C ALA A 279 36.46 -49.99 -57.80
N ASN A 280 36.49 -49.86 -59.14
CA ASN A 280 37.39 -50.62 -60.01
C ASN A 280 38.86 -50.24 -59.77
N TYR A 281 39.14 -48.95 -59.56
CA TYR A 281 40.47 -48.47 -59.21
C TYR A 281 40.92 -49.02 -57.84
N ALA A 282 40.03 -49.03 -56.85
CA ALA A 282 40.31 -49.61 -55.54
C ALA A 282 40.55 -51.13 -55.57
N SER A 283 39.83 -51.89 -56.41
CA SER A 283 40.15 -53.31 -56.62
C SER A 283 41.51 -53.47 -57.30
N HIS A 284 41.81 -52.65 -58.32
CA HIS A 284 43.11 -52.69 -58.98
C HIS A 284 44.26 -52.37 -58.02
N LEU A 285 44.09 -51.39 -57.12
CA LEU A 285 45.07 -51.07 -56.08
C LEU A 285 45.25 -52.22 -55.07
N ARG A 286 44.17 -52.89 -54.66
CA ARG A 286 44.27 -54.08 -53.79
C ARG A 286 45.01 -55.23 -54.47
N ASP A 287 44.72 -55.49 -55.74
CA ASP A 287 45.41 -56.51 -56.51
C ASP A 287 46.89 -56.14 -56.72
N ALA A 288 47.19 -54.88 -57.00
CA ALA A 288 48.56 -54.36 -57.11
C ALA A 288 49.32 -54.51 -55.78
N LYS A 289 48.68 -54.20 -54.65
CA LYS A 289 49.25 -54.43 -53.32
C LYS A 289 49.51 -55.92 -53.07
N GLY A 290 48.57 -56.79 -53.45
CA GLY A 290 48.74 -58.25 -53.37
C GLY A 290 49.96 -58.72 -54.15
N ARG A 291 50.09 -58.30 -55.42
CA ARG A 291 51.23 -58.62 -56.27
C ARG A 291 52.56 -58.08 -55.71
N LEU A 292 52.57 -56.86 -55.17
CA LEU A 292 53.78 -56.29 -54.55
C LEU A 292 54.18 -57.07 -53.30
N ASN A 293 53.21 -57.47 -52.47
CA ASN A 293 53.47 -58.31 -51.30
C ASN A 293 53.98 -59.69 -51.69
N GLU A 294 53.39 -60.31 -52.71
CA GLU A 294 53.86 -61.58 -53.27
C GLU A 294 55.29 -61.45 -53.81
N ALA A 295 55.59 -60.40 -54.57
CA ALA A 295 56.94 -60.12 -55.06
C ALA A 295 57.93 -59.81 -53.93
N ILE A 296 57.49 -59.15 -52.85
CA ILE A 296 58.27 -58.97 -51.62
C ILE A 296 58.55 -60.33 -50.97
N HIS A 297 57.55 -61.22 -50.91
CA HIS A 297 57.72 -62.57 -50.36
C HIS A 297 58.65 -63.43 -51.22
N THR A 298 58.56 -63.38 -52.55
CA THR A 298 59.48 -64.11 -53.43
C THR A 298 60.91 -63.57 -53.32
N LEU A 299 61.09 -62.25 -53.30
CA LEU A 299 62.42 -61.65 -53.10
C LEU A 299 63.01 -62.01 -51.73
N LYS A 300 62.20 -62.09 -50.67
CA LYS A 300 62.65 -62.59 -49.36
C LYS A 300 63.06 -64.07 -49.42
N ALA A 301 62.26 -64.91 -50.08
CA ALA A 301 62.59 -66.32 -50.26
C ALA A 301 63.86 -66.51 -51.12
N GLU A 302 64.08 -65.66 -52.13
CA GLU A 302 65.34 -65.63 -52.89
C GLU A 302 66.51 -65.21 -52.00
N LEU A 303 66.36 -64.16 -51.18
CA LEU A 303 67.37 -63.74 -50.18
C LEU A 303 67.73 -64.88 -49.20
N GLU A 304 66.73 -65.61 -48.72
CA GLU A 304 66.92 -66.78 -47.87
C GLU A 304 67.63 -67.93 -48.61
N ALA A 305 67.25 -68.21 -49.87
CA ALA A 305 67.90 -69.21 -50.72
C ALA A 305 69.35 -68.85 -51.08
N TYR A 306 69.68 -67.56 -51.14
CA TYR A 306 71.05 -67.06 -51.29
C TYR A 306 71.88 -67.13 -50.00
N GLY A 307 71.33 -67.68 -48.90
CA GLY A 307 72.09 -68.05 -47.71
C GLY A 307 72.43 -66.89 -46.77
N VAL A 308 71.52 -65.93 -46.61
CA VAL A 308 71.73 -64.74 -45.77
C VAL A 308 71.63 -65.01 -44.25
N ASP A 309 71.47 -66.26 -43.83
CA ASP A 309 71.61 -66.65 -42.41
C ASP A 309 73.00 -67.20 -42.04
N GLY A 310 73.96 -67.22 -42.98
CA GLY A 310 75.32 -67.72 -42.74
C GLY A 310 76.40 -66.65 -42.83
N GLU A 311 77.00 -66.27 -41.70
CA GLU A 311 78.29 -65.58 -41.66
C GLU A 311 79.35 -66.40 -42.42
N GLY A 312 79.71 -66.00 -43.64
CA GLY A 312 80.79 -66.66 -44.36
C GLY A 312 80.97 -66.31 -45.84
N SER A 313 81.88 -65.36 -46.09
CA SER A 313 82.82 -65.32 -47.24
C SER A 313 82.31 -65.42 -48.68
N GLY A 314 82.56 -64.37 -49.47
CA GLY A 314 83.04 -64.51 -50.84
C GLY A 314 82.21 -63.87 -51.97
N GLY A 315 82.72 -62.74 -52.48
CA GLY A 315 82.55 -62.29 -53.87
C GLY A 315 81.85 -60.94 -54.06
N GLY A 316 82.60 -59.88 -54.41
CA GLY A 316 82.08 -58.50 -54.62
C GLY A 316 81.00 -58.34 -55.69
N GLY A 317 80.74 -59.37 -56.52
CA GLY A 317 79.55 -59.42 -57.39
C GLY A 317 78.24 -59.62 -56.61
N LYS A 318 78.28 -60.41 -55.52
CA LYS A 318 77.11 -60.68 -54.65
C LYS A 318 76.69 -59.45 -53.87
N GLU A 319 77.64 -58.66 -53.37
CA GLU A 319 77.36 -57.42 -52.63
C GLU A 319 76.63 -56.38 -53.49
N LYS A 320 77.03 -56.23 -54.76
CA LYS A 320 76.39 -55.28 -55.67
C LYS A 320 74.95 -55.68 -55.99
N VAL A 321 74.72 -56.96 -56.28
CA VAL A 321 73.36 -57.50 -56.50
C VAL A 321 72.52 -57.40 -55.23
N MET A 322 73.08 -57.65 -54.05
CA MET A 322 72.38 -57.48 -52.77
C MET A 322 72.03 -56.03 -52.46
N ARG A 323 72.92 -55.08 -52.75
CA ARG A 323 72.63 -53.64 -52.57
C ARG A 323 71.53 -53.17 -53.52
N GLU A 324 71.52 -53.71 -54.73
CA GLU A 324 70.45 -53.46 -55.70
C GLU A 324 69.12 -54.10 -55.26
N MET A 325 69.12 -55.35 -54.77
CA MET A 325 67.92 -56.03 -54.26
C MET A 325 67.35 -55.37 -52.98
N ALA A 326 68.20 -54.96 -52.04
CA ALA A 326 67.78 -54.23 -50.84
C ALA A 326 67.21 -52.85 -51.18
N ARG A 327 67.71 -52.21 -52.25
CA ARG A 327 67.15 -50.96 -52.78
C ARG A 327 65.77 -51.20 -53.36
N VAL A 328 65.61 -52.23 -54.20
CA VAL A 328 64.32 -52.62 -54.78
C VAL A 328 63.30 -52.96 -53.69
N TYR A 329 63.69 -53.71 -52.66
CA TYR A 329 62.83 -54.01 -51.52
C TYR A 329 62.34 -52.74 -50.80
N ARG A 330 63.23 -51.78 -50.55
CA ARG A 330 62.88 -50.51 -49.92
C ARG A 330 61.93 -49.68 -50.80
N ASP A 331 62.17 -49.66 -52.10
CA ASP A 331 61.34 -48.92 -53.05
C ASP A 331 59.95 -49.57 -53.20
N MET A 332 59.87 -50.92 -53.23
CA MET A 332 58.61 -51.65 -53.19
C MET A 332 57.85 -51.44 -51.88
N GLY A 333 58.54 -51.41 -50.74
CA GLY A 333 57.93 -51.10 -49.44
C GLY A 333 57.31 -49.70 -49.40
N ARG A 334 57.94 -48.69 -50.03
CA ARG A 334 57.35 -47.35 -50.18
C ARG A 334 56.10 -47.37 -51.04
N GLN A 335 56.13 -48.08 -52.17
CA GLN A 335 54.97 -48.22 -53.05
C GLN A 335 53.78 -48.90 -52.35
N VAL A 336 54.02 -49.89 -51.49
CA VAL A 336 52.97 -50.53 -50.68
C VAL A 336 52.32 -49.55 -49.71
N GLU A 337 53.09 -48.67 -49.07
CA GLU A 337 52.54 -47.65 -48.17
C GLU A 337 51.82 -46.52 -48.92
N GLU A 338 52.28 -46.15 -50.12
CA GLU A 338 51.55 -45.22 -50.99
C GLU A 338 50.19 -45.79 -51.40
N VAL A 339 50.15 -47.04 -51.87
CA VAL A 339 48.91 -47.74 -52.22
C VAL A 339 47.98 -47.90 -51.00
N ARG A 340 48.54 -48.10 -49.82
CA ARG A 340 47.78 -48.13 -48.56
C ARG A 340 47.15 -46.76 -48.28
N GLY A 341 47.91 -45.68 -48.39
CA GLY A 341 47.41 -44.32 -48.20
C GLY A 341 46.30 -43.96 -49.20
N ASP A 342 46.40 -44.44 -50.44
CA ASP A 342 45.36 -44.23 -51.45
C ASP A 342 44.07 -45.02 -51.16
N LEU A 343 44.18 -46.23 -50.61
CA LEU A 343 43.03 -47.00 -50.13
C LEU A 343 42.34 -46.36 -48.90
N GLU A 344 43.12 -45.78 -47.98
CA GLU A 344 42.62 -45.03 -46.82
C GLU A 344 41.86 -43.78 -47.25
N ARG A 345 42.36 -43.03 -48.26
CA ARG A 345 41.66 -41.86 -48.82
C ARG A 345 40.33 -42.20 -49.46
N LEU A 346 40.18 -43.41 -50.01
CA LEU A 346 38.92 -43.90 -50.58
C LEU A 346 37.95 -44.44 -49.52
N GLY A 347 38.32 -44.42 -48.24
CA GLY A 347 37.49 -44.89 -47.12
C GLY A 347 37.26 -46.41 -47.14
N ARG A 348 38.17 -47.18 -47.75
CA ARG A 348 38.06 -48.64 -47.93
C ARG A 348 39.27 -49.42 -47.41
N ALA A 349 39.96 -48.88 -46.40
CA ALA A 349 41.05 -49.57 -45.71
C ALA A 349 40.56 -50.69 -44.79
#